data_AF-X1UA85-F1
#
_entry.id   AF-X1UA85-F1
#
_cell.length_a   1.000
_cell.length_b   1.000
_cell.length_c   1.000
_cell.angle_alpha   90.00
_cell.angle_beta   90.00
_cell.angle_gamma   90.00
#
_symmetry.space_group_name_H-M   'P 1'
#
loop_
_entity.id
_entity.type
_entity.pdbx_description
1 polymer ?
#
loop_
_entity_poly.entity_id
_entity_poly.type
_entity_poly.pdbx_seq_one_letter_code
_entity_poly.pdbx_strand_id
1 'polypeptide(L)' 'YNEEGDILLRPMVSIPIREAWIYQNPQVLKSIRQGLAEAKREKTEKVENLEGFLEDL' A
#
# COMPACT_ATOMS: atom_id res chain seq x y z
N TYR A 1 -21.83 31.36 18.48
CA TYR A 1 -21.67 29.97 18.93
C TYR A 1 -23.07 29.42 19.07
N ASN A 2 -23.51 28.59 18.12
CA ASN A 2 -24.80 27.92 18.21
C ASN A 2 -24.72 26.84 19.29
N GLU A 3 -25.80 26.69 20.05
CA GLU A 3 -25.93 25.74 21.17
C GLU A 3 -26.03 24.27 20.71
N GLU A 4 -26.08 24.06 19.39
CA GLU A 4 -26.07 22.78 18.70
C GLU A 4 -24.68 22.59 18.08
N GLY A 5 -23.79 21.87 18.77
CA GLY A 5 -22.41 21.68 18.32
C GLY A 5 -22.30 21.07 16.91
N ASP A 6 -21.34 21.55 16.13
CA ASP A 6 -21.11 21.06 14.76
C ASP A 6 -20.60 19.60 14.75
N ILE A 7 -21.26 18.73 13.98
CA ILE A 7 -20.79 17.34 13.75
C ILE A 7 -19.74 17.34 12.64
N LEU A 8 -18.47 17.16 13.01
CA LEU A 8 -17.36 16.97 12.07
C LEU A 8 -17.21 15.49 11.71
N LEU A 9 -17.67 15.11 10.51
CA LEU A 9 -17.42 13.77 9.96
C LEU A 9 -15.97 13.68 9.47
N ARG A 10 -15.21 12.73 10.02
CA ARG A 10 -13.87 12.38 9.54
C ARG A 10 -13.95 11.09 8.72
N PRO A 11 -13.48 11.09 7.46
CA PRO A 11 -13.37 9.87 6.69
C PRO A 11 -12.49 8.85 7.43
N MET A 12 -12.99 7.62 7.55
CA MET A 12 -12.24 6.51 8.15
C MET A 12 -11.99 5.44 7.08
N VAL A 13 -10.80 4.86 7.13
CA VAL A 13 -10.44 3.69 6.31
C VAL A 13 -10.09 2.53 7.24
N SER A 14 -10.54 1.33 6.90
CA SER A 14 -10.17 0.10 7.60
C SER A 14 -8.99 -0.55 6.87
N ILE A 15 -7.93 -0.90 7.61
CA ILE A 15 -6.75 -1.59 7.08
C ILE A 15 -6.66 -2.96 7.75
N PRO A 16 -6.57 -4.07 7.00
CA PRO A 16 -6.37 -5.39 7.57
C PRO A 16 -5.12 -5.44 8.45
N ILE A 17 -5.19 -6.15 9.58
CA ILE A 17 -4.07 -6.20 10.55
C ILE A 17 -2.76 -6.70 9.93
N ARG A 18 -2.83 -7.63 8.97
CA ARG A 18 -1.67 -8.18 8.25
C ARG A 18 -0.99 -7.18 7.32
N GLU A 19 -1.68 -6.09 6.97
CA GLU A 19 -1.18 -5.03 6.08
C GLU A 19 -0.85 -3.74 6.85
N ALA A 20 -1.29 -3.61 8.11
CA ALA A 20 -1.12 -2.39 8.91
C ALA A 20 0.35 -1.93 9.01
N TRP A 21 1.29 -2.87 9.08
CA TRP A 21 2.73 -2.58 9.15
C TRP A 21 3.24 -1.84 7.90
N ILE A 22 2.66 -2.09 6.73
CA ILE A 22 3.01 -1.42 5.47
C ILE A 22 2.70 0.07 5.58
N TYR A 23 1.52 0.41 6.12
CA TYR A 23 1.05 1.79 6.26
C TYR A 23 1.74 2.54 7.40
N GLN A 24 2.34 1.82 8.35
CA GLN A 24 3.17 2.41 9.41
C GLN A 24 4.60 2.74 8.92
N ASN A 25 5.03 2.19 7.78
CA ASN A 25 6.34 2.44 7.21
C ASN A 25 6.24 3.18 5.86
N PRO A 26 6.44 4.51 5.83
CA PRO A 26 6.32 5.30 4.60
C PRO A 26 7.25 4.86 3.47
N GLN A 27 8.44 4.32 3.78
CA GLN A 27 9.38 3.87 2.76
C GLN A 27 8.88 2.60 2.07
N VAL A 28 8.41 1.62 2.84
CA VAL A 28 7.82 0.38 2.29
C VAL A 28 6.59 0.71 1.46
N LEU A 29 5.69 1.55 1.98
CA LEU A 29 4.50 1.97 1.25
C LEU A 29 4.85 2.67 -0.07
N LYS A 30 5.90 3.50 -0.08
CA LYS A 30 6.39 4.16 -1.29
C LYS A 30 6.90 3.14 -2.32
N SER A 31 7.72 2.17 -1.89
CA SER A 31 8.25 1.13 -2.76
C SER A 31 7.15 0.28 -3.40
N ILE A 32 6.13 -0.12 -2.61
CA ILE A 32 4.98 -0.87 -3.13
C ILE A 32 4.20 -0.03 -4.16
N ARG A 33 3.91 1.23 -3.86
CA ARG A 33 3.22 2.13 -4.80
C ARG A 33 4.01 2.33 -6.08
N GLN A 34 5.34 2.41 -5.99
CA GLN A 34 6.21 2.49 -7.15
C GLN A 34 6.13 1.22 -8.00
N GLY A 35 6.26 0.03 -7.39
CA GLY A 35 6.14 -1.25 -8.10
C GLY A 35 4.80 -1.40 -8.82
N LEU A 36 3.69 -0.99 -8.18
CA LEU A 36 2.36 -0.96 -8.81
C LEU A 36 2.31 -0.01 -10.03
N ALA A 37 2.95 1.15 -9.94
CA ALA A 37 3.01 2.10 -11.04
C ALA A 37 3.89 1.60 -12.20
N GLU A 38 4.95 0.84 -11.91
CA GLU A 38 5.82 0.20 -12.89
C GLU A 38 5.13 -0.97 -13.60
N ALA A 39 4.39 -1.80 -12.85
CA ALA A 39 3.54 -2.86 -13.39
C ALA A 39 2.51 -2.30 -14.38
N LYS A 40 1.86 -1.18 -14.04
CA LYS A 40 0.94 -0.49 -14.96
C LYS A 40 1.62 -0.01 -16.25
N ARG A 41 2.93 0.21 -16.23
CA ARG A 41 3.75 0.65 -17.38
C ARG A 41 4.42 -0.52 -18.09
N GLU A 42 3.99 -1.76 -17.83
CA GLU A 42 4.57 -2.98 -18.42
C GLU A 42 6.07 -3.16 -18.11
N LYS A 43 6.56 -2.54 -17.03
CA LYS A 43 7.94 -2.71 -16.55
C LYS A 43 8.08 -3.91 -15.60
N THR A 44 7.38 -5.00 -15.91
CA THR A 44 7.36 -6.23 -15.12
C THR A 44 7.59 -7.41 -16.03
N GLU A 45 8.39 -8.36 -15.58
CA GLU A 45 8.53 -9.65 -16.23
C GLU A 45 7.69 -10.71 -15.52
N LYS A 46 7.20 -11.68 -16.29
CA LYS A 46 6.50 -12.83 -15.72
C LYS A 46 7.53 -13.83 -15.22
N VAL A 47 7.51 -14.09 -13.92
CA VAL A 47 8.35 -15.09 -13.28
C VAL A 47 7.53 -16.38 -13.14
N GLU A 48 7.93 -17.44 -13.86
CA GLU A 48 7.26 -18.75 -13.79
C GLU A 48 7.69 -19.55 -12.55
N ASN A 49 8.94 -19.37 -12.10
CA ASN A 49 9.48 -20.00 -10.90
C ASN A 49 9.93 -18.91 -9.92
N LEU A 50 9.07 -18.62 -8.93
CA LEU A 50 9.35 -17.59 -7.94
C LEU A 50 10.52 -17.95 -7.03
N GLU A 51 10.63 -19.20 -6.60
CA GLU A 51 11.66 -19.64 -5.66
C GLU A 51 13.06 -19.43 -6.25
N GLY A 52 13.29 -19.93 -7.47
CA GLY A 52 14.58 -19.79 -8.16
C GLY A 52 14.92 -18.34 -8.47
N PHE A 53 13.94 -17.52 -8.84
CA PHE A 53 14.16 -16.09 -9.05
C PHE A 53 14.63 -15.37 -7.77
N LEU A 54 14.10 -15.77 -6.61
CA LEU A 54 14.49 -15.18 -5.32
C LEU A 54 15.85 -15.68 -4.82
N GLU A 55 16.27 -16.90 -5.19
CA GLU A 55 17.61 -17.42 -4.89
C GLU A 55 18.71 -16.72 -5.72
N ASP A 56 18.37 -16.27 -6.93
CA ASP A 56 19.30 -15.63 -7.87
C ASP A 56 19.50 -14.11 -7.63
N LEU A 57 18.77 -13.51 -6.68
CA LEU A 57 18.72 -12.07 -6.40
C LEU A 57 19.83 -11.60 -5.43
#